data_AF-A0A920KHT9-F1
#
_entry.id   AF-A0A920KHT9-F1
#
_cell.length_a   1.000
_cell.length_b   1.000
_cell.length_c   1.000
_cell.angle_alpha   90.00
_cell.angle_beta   90.00
_cell.angle_gamma   90.00
#
_symmetry.space_group_name_H-M   'P 1'
#
loop_
_entity.id
_entity.type
_entity.pdbx_description
1 polymer ?
#
loop_
_entity_poly.entity_id
_entity_poly.type
_entity_poly.pdbx_seq_one_letter_code
_entity_poly.pdbx_strand_id
1 'polypeptide(L)'
;MNTLIIAKMTKVTYDDWKIKFDEDAEVQSKMMRNTTVGKVDDNTAMVLTEVFNPEMVQEFMNSDDFKEMETNLGLSHEVYKVEKIN
;
A
#
# COMPACT_ATOMS: atom_id res chain seq x y z
N MET A 1 -9.98 6.80 -8.14
CA MET A 1 -8.78 7.59 -8.45
C MET A 1 -7.64 6.63 -8.67
N ASN A 2 -6.94 6.71 -9.80
CA ASN A 2 -5.74 5.90 -10.02
C ASN A 2 -4.60 6.46 -9.18
N THR A 3 -3.99 5.60 -8.38
CA THR A 3 -3.01 5.94 -7.37
C THR A 3 -1.82 5.01 -7.49
N LEU A 4 -0.62 5.56 -7.48
CA LEU A 4 0.62 4.83 -7.30
C LEU A 4 1.10 5.08 -5.87
N ILE A 5 1.42 4.01 -5.15
CA ILE A 5 2.00 4.04 -3.82
C ILE A 5 3.39 3.41 -3.92
N ILE A 6 4.41 4.15 -3.50
CA ILE A 6 5.75 3.61 -3.28
C ILE A 6 5.86 3.30 -1.79
N ALA A 7 6.00 2.03 -1.45
CA ALA A 7 6.20 1.59 -0.08
C ALA A 7 7.68 1.24 0.13
N LYS A 8 8.30 1.84 1.13
CA LYS A 8 9.70 1.58 1.51
C LYS A 8 9.75 0.97 2.89
N MET A 9 10.49 -0.12 3.04
CA MET A 9 10.64 -0.89 4.28
C MET A 9 12.06 -0.80 4.79
N THR A 10 12.24 -0.49 6.06
CA THR A 10 13.57 -0.39 6.69
C THR A 10 13.90 -1.53 7.64
N LYS A 11 12.90 -2.34 8.04
CA LYS A 11 13.06 -3.45 8.99
C LYS A 11 12.79 -4.83 8.41
N VAL A 12 12.17 -4.89 7.23
CA VAL A 12 11.78 -6.14 6.56
C VAL A 12 12.08 -6.08 5.06
N THR A 13 12.02 -7.23 4.40
CA THR A 13 12.15 -7.31 2.94
C THR A 13 10.81 -7.10 2.23
N TYR A 14 10.85 -6.90 0.92
CA TYR A 14 9.68 -6.93 0.05
C TYR A 14 8.85 -8.20 0.25
N ASP A 15 9.51 -9.35 0.34
CA ASP A 15 8.80 -10.64 0.41
C ASP A 15 8.08 -10.79 1.75
N ASP A 16 8.70 -10.34 2.86
CA ASP A 16 8.05 -10.29 4.17
C ASP A 16 6.85 -9.32 4.20
N TRP A 17 7.03 -8.13 3.63
CA TRP A 17 5.97 -7.13 3.51
C TRP A 17 4.81 -7.62 2.65
N LYS A 18 5.10 -8.32 1.56
CA LYS A 18 4.08 -8.81 0.62
C LYS A 18 3.14 -9.82 1.27
N ILE A 19 3.64 -10.65 2.19
CA ILE A 19 2.81 -11.56 2.98
C ILE A 19 1.77 -10.76 3.79
N LYS A 20 2.19 -9.70 4.48
CA LYS A 20 1.28 -8.83 5.25
C LYS A 20 0.31 -8.08 4.37
N PHE A 21 0.80 -7.53 3.26
CA PHE A 21 -0.06 -6.88 2.28
C PHE A 21 -1.15 -7.83 1.74
N ASP A 22 -0.83 -9.12 1.54
CA ASP A 22 -1.81 -10.10 1.05
C ASP A 22 -2.78 -10.59 2.13
N GLU A 23 -2.36 -10.64 3.40
CA GLU A 23 -3.26 -10.91 4.54
C GLU A 23 -4.39 -9.87 4.62
N ASP A 24 -4.10 -8.61 4.26
CA ASP A 24 -5.06 -7.50 4.29
C ASP A 24 -5.97 -7.42 3.05
N ALA A 25 -5.87 -8.36 2.09
CA ALA A 25 -6.56 -8.29 0.80
C ALA A 25 -8.09 -8.08 0.93
N GLU A 26 -8.74 -8.65 1.94
CA GLU A 26 -10.17 -8.46 2.16
C GLU A 26 -10.52 -7.00 2.52
N VAL A 27 -9.77 -6.39 3.45
CA VAL A 27 -9.97 -5.00 3.86
C VAL A 27 -9.65 -4.07 2.70
N GLN A 28 -8.56 -4.34 2.00
CA GLN A 28 -8.15 -3.60 0.81
C GLN A 28 -9.22 -3.62 -0.28
N SER A 29 -9.89 -4.75 -0.51
CA SER A 29 -10.95 -4.87 -1.53
C SER A 29 -12.16 -3.96 -1.28
N LYS A 30 -12.34 -3.46 -0.05
CA LYS A 30 -13.43 -2.53 0.34
C LYS A 30 -13.12 -1.08 -0.03
N MET A 31 -11.87 -0.76 -0.38
CA MET A 31 -11.41 0.60 -0.64
C MET A 31 -10.59 0.79 -1.93
N MET A 32 -9.97 -0.29 -2.42
CA MET A 32 -9.13 -0.31 -3.62
C MET A 32 -9.49 -1.47 -4.55
N ARG A 33 -9.31 -1.28 -5.86
CA ARG A 33 -9.51 -2.32 -6.87
C ARG A 33 -8.50 -2.17 -8.01
N ASN A 34 -8.47 -3.16 -8.91
CA ASN A 34 -7.54 -3.17 -10.05
C ASN A 34 -6.07 -3.00 -9.60
N THR A 35 -5.74 -3.57 -8.44
CA THR A 35 -4.43 -3.43 -7.80
C THR A 35 -3.39 -4.28 -8.50
N THR A 36 -2.26 -3.67 -8.86
CA THR A 36 -1.04 -4.30 -9.35
C THR A 36 0.08 -3.99 -8.38
N VAL A 37 0.81 -5.01 -7.96
CA VAL A 37 1.94 -4.88 -7.02
C VAL A 37 3.21 -5.34 -7.71
N GLY A 38 4.29 -4.56 -7.57
CA GLY A 38 5.60 -4.87 -8.13
C GLY A 38 6.72 -4.69 -7.11
N LYS A 39 7.71 -5.58 -7.16
CA LYS A 39 8.98 -5.46 -6.44
C LYS A 39 9.90 -4.51 -7.22
N VAL A 40 10.35 -3.43 -6.58
CA VAL A 40 11.37 -2.53 -7.15
C VAL A 40 12.75 -3.05 -6.78
N ASP A 41 12.96 -3.32 -5.50
CA ASP A 41 14.16 -3.93 -4.93
C ASP A 41 13.78 -4.71 -3.65
N ASP A 42 14.76 -5.17 -2.89
CA ASP A 42 14.52 -5.97 -1.68
C ASP A 42 13.84 -5.20 -0.54
N ASN A 43 13.77 -3.88 -0.59
CA ASN A 43 13.21 -3.03 0.47
C ASN A 43 12.16 -2.03 -0.06
N THR A 44 11.79 -2.12 -1.34
CA THR A 44 10.87 -1.18 -1.99
C THR A 44 9.83 -1.91 -2.83
N ALA A 45 8.56 -1.58 -2.58
CA ALA A 45 7.42 -2.03 -3.35
C ALA A 45 6.73 -0.88 -4.09
N MET A 46 6.11 -1.20 -5.22
CA MET A 46 5.19 -0.33 -5.95
C MET A 46 3.80 -0.94 -5.96
N VAL A 47 2.79 -0.15 -5.62
CA VAL A 47 1.38 -0.52 -5.70
C VAL A 47 0.66 0.46 -6.61
N LEU A 48 0.21 0.00 -7.78
CA LEU A 48 -0.69 0.75 -8.65
C LEU A 48 -2.10 0.25 -8.40
N THR A 49 -3.02 1.12 -8.01
CA THR A 49 -4.40 0.73 -7.68
C THR A 49 -5.40 1.82 -8.05
N GLU A 50 -6.66 1.45 -8.17
CA GLU A 50 -7.77 2.37 -8.24
C GLU A 50 -8.44 2.47 -6.86
N VAL A 51 -8.24 3.61 -6.18
CA VAL A 51 -8.94 3.93 -4.93
C VAL A 51 -10.36 4.40 -5.24
N PHE A 52 -11.37 3.66 -4.79
CA PHE A 52 -12.78 4.01 -4.98
C PHE A 52 -13.47 4.47 -3.68
N ASN A 53 -12.86 4.24 -2.52
CA ASN A 53 -13.34 4.74 -1.23
C ASN A 53 -12.20 5.46 -0.46
N PRO A 54 -11.95 6.76 -0.74
CA PRO A 54 -10.83 7.49 -0.14
C PRO A 54 -11.01 7.75 1.36
N GLU A 55 -12.24 7.87 1.84
CA GLU A 55 -12.54 8.05 3.27
C GLU A 55 -12.10 6.83 4.07
N MET A 56 -12.43 5.63 3.59
CA MET A 56 -12.01 4.38 4.23
C MET A 56 -10.49 4.16 4.16
N VAL A 57 -9.82 4.58 3.08
CA VAL A 57 -8.34 4.58 3.05
C VAL A 57 -7.78 5.47 4.15
N GLN A 58 -8.33 6.67 4.32
CA GLN A 58 -7.90 7.60 5.35
C GLN A 58 -8.15 7.04 6.76
N GLU A 59 -9.30 6.41 7.01
CA GLU A 59 -9.59 5.74 8.28
C GLU A 59 -8.61 4.60 8.55
N PHE A 60 -8.38 3.73 7.56
CA PHE A 60 -7.43 2.62 7.67
C PHE A 60 -6.02 3.12 7.99
N MET A 61 -5.51 4.11 7.26
CA MET A 61 -4.18 4.68 7.50
C MET A 61 -4.05 5.38 8.87
N ASN A 62 -5.16 5.85 9.45
CA ASN A 62 -5.16 6.49 10.77
C ASN A 62 -5.40 5.51 11.92
N SER A 63 -5.75 4.25 11.64
CA SER A 63 -5.97 3.21 12.64
C SER A 63 -4.70 2.90 13.43
N ASP A 64 -4.86 2.48 14.68
CA ASP A 64 -3.73 2.11 15.54
C ASP A 64 -3.02 0.86 15.00
N ASP A 65 -3.77 -0.10 14.48
CA ASP A 65 -3.22 -1.32 13.84
C ASP A 65 -2.28 -0.97 12.67
N PHE A 66 -2.68 -0.02 11.81
CA PHE A 66 -1.85 0.41 10.69
C PHE A 66 -0.58 1.14 11.15
N LYS A 67 -0.69 2.01 12.15
CA LYS A 67 0.48 2.73 12.72
C LYS A 67 1.46 1.77 13.39
N GLU A 68 0.94 0.76 14.07
CA GLU A 68 1.75 -0.31 14.66
C GLU A 68 2.45 -1.11 13.55
N MET A 69 1.73 -1.46 12.48
CA MET A 69 2.32 -2.11 11.31
C MET A 69 3.42 -1.25 10.67
N GLU A 70 3.19 0.06 10.47
CA GLU A 70 4.20 0.97 9.93
C GLU A 70 5.47 0.97 10.79
N THR A 71 5.30 1.01 12.11
CA THR A 71 6.41 0.98 13.07
C THR A 71 7.16 -0.36 13.02
N ASN A 72 6.45 -1.48 12.99
CA ASN A 72 7.02 -2.82 13.04
C ASN A 72 7.77 -3.19 11.76
N LEU A 73 7.23 -2.81 10.60
CA LEU A 73 7.84 -3.07 9.29
C LEU A 73 8.85 -1.97 8.89
N GLY A 74 8.86 -0.84 9.61
CA GLY A 74 9.63 0.34 9.24
C GLY A 74 9.18 0.89 7.90
N LEU A 75 7.85 0.92 7.70
CA LEU A 75 7.17 1.24 6.46
C LEU A 75 7.02 2.76 6.31
N SER A 76 7.18 3.24 5.09
CA SER A 76 6.85 4.61 4.70
C SER A 76 6.24 4.62 3.30
N HIS A 77 5.37 5.59 3.04
CA HIS A 77 4.57 5.64 1.81
C HIS A 77 4.74 6.98 1.09
N GLU A 78 4.99 6.93 -0.21
CA GLU A 78 4.86 8.06 -1.13
C GLU A 78 3.66 7.80 -2.04
N VAL A 79 2.70 8.73 -2.05
CA VAL A 79 1.43 8.56 -2.77
C VAL A 79 1.34 9.54 -3.93
N TYR A 80 1.11 9.02 -5.13
CA TYR A 80 1.00 9.78 -6.36
C TYR A 80 -0.36 9.55 -7.01
N LYS A 81 -0.97 10.64 -7.49
CA LYS A 81 -2.08 10.54 -8.43
C LYS A 81 -1.50 10.21 -9.81
N VAL A 82 -2.04 9.18 -10.45
CA VAL A 82 -1.62 8.77 -11.80
C VAL A 82 -2.74 9.04 -12.79
N GLU A 83 -2.39 9.58 -13.94
CA GLU A 83 -3.31 9.80 -15.05
C GLU A 83 -2.79 9.06 -16.28
N LYS A 84 -3.69 8.38 -16.98
CA LYS A 84 -3.34 7.72 -18.24
C LYS A 84 -3.12 8.82 -19.29
N ILE A 85 -1.95 8.82 -19.91
CA ILE A 85 -1.67 9.69 -21.05
C ILE A 85 -2.26 9.01 -22.29
N ASN A 86 -2.99 9.78 -23.09
CA ASN A 86 -3.58 9.36 -24.37
C ASN A 86 -2.61 9.56 -25.52
#